data_AF-A0A662WHI5-F1
#
_entry.id   AF-A0A662WHI5-F1
#
_cell.length_a   1.000
_cell.length_b   1.000
_cell.length_c   1.000
_cell.angle_alpha   90.00
_cell.angle_beta   90.00
_cell.angle_gamma   90.00
#
_symmetry.space_group_name_H-M   'P 1'
#
loop_
_entity.id
_entity.type
_entity.pdbx_description
1 polymer ?
#
loop_
_entity_poly.entity_id
_entity_poly.type
_entity_poly.pdbx_seq_one_letter_code
_entity_poly.pdbx_strand_id
1 'polypeptide(L)'
;MATSSTNVQRMLTKNWSTLQYRIEYGGFFSNHLLHGVVALFELGASEEKLDEFAANYATKLEKEEPDHEDVLRPEVRSSLPQDKLLTFESARELRGKRDNFDGLLALYAAEIQELGIDGAVKKHLPLLVGGLAGALLHSIIQLGYAYRIGGERLVAEGLTYMHYAYLSFDEPSLDAGDELSEKKPLSREEALRLILSLKSHEFLLSEMRRQAKSKPLADLDIGDIQRRLSTMSGDPERGSQAAFQLIWDTVNSYDLSTMDGTFALDLVLWLYAMIEHNDFVILH
;
A
#
# COMPACT_ATOMS: atom_id res chain seq x y z
N MET A 1 18.13 -24.23 17.75
CA MET A 1 17.70 -24.99 16.55
C MET A 1 17.46 -23.97 15.45
N ALA A 2 17.67 -24.30 14.16
CA ALA A 2 17.35 -23.35 13.09
C ALA A 2 15.83 -23.13 13.04
N THR A 3 15.38 -21.88 13.16
CA THR A 3 13.97 -21.53 13.06
C THR A 3 13.49 -21.85 11.64
N SER A 4 12.37 -22.56 11.49
CA SER A 4 11.82 -22.86 10.16
C SER A 4 10.83 -21.78 9.72
N SER A 5 10.73 -21.55 8.41
CA SER A 5 9.76 -20.61 7.82
C SER A 5 8.32 -20.91 8.29
N THR A 6 7.94 -22.19 8.34
CA THR A 6 6.63 -22.62 8.86
C THR A 6 6.41 -22.26 10.34
N ASN A 7 7.48 -22.25 11.17
CA ASN A 7 7.34 -21.82 12.57
C ASN A 7 7.10 -20.31 12.65
N VAL A 8 7.89 -19.52 11.93
CA VAL A 8 7.75 -18.05 11.89
C VAL A 8 6.38 -17.64 11.35
N GLN A 9 5.93 -18.26 10.26
CA GLN A 9 4.58 -18.06 9.72
C GLN A 9 3.49 -18.30 10.78
N ARG A 10 3.60 -19.38 11.54
CA ARG A 10 2.63 -19.72 12.60
C ARG A 10 2.65 -18.69 13.73
N MET A 11 3.84 -18.26 14.16
CA MET A 11 4.01 -17.23 15.18
C MET A 11 3.41 -15.89 14.72
N LEU A 12 3.72 -15.45 13.50
CA LEU A 12 3.13 -14.27 12.87
C LEU A 12 1.61 -14.33 12.89
N THR A 13 1.04 -15.42 12.36
CA THR A 13 -0.40 -15.58 12.26
C THR A 13 -1.08 -15.54 13.63
N LYS A 14 -0.53 -16.27 14.60
CA LYS A 14 -1.17 -16.44 15.91
C LYS A 14 -0.98 -15.22 16.83
N ASN A 15 0.21 -14.65 16.85
CA ASN A 15 0.61 -13.71 17.89
C ASN A 15 0.65 -12.26 17.38
N TRP A 16 0.84 -12.04 16.09
CA TRP A 16 1.28 -10.74 15.57
C TRP A 16 0.57 -10.24 14.32
N SER A 17 -0.44 -10.96 13.86
CA SER A 17 -1.25 -10.64 12.68
C SER A 17 -2.35 -9.65 13.01
N THR A 18 -3.24 -9.39 12.04
CA THR A 18 -4.44 -8.58 12.30
C THR A 18 -5.45 -9.25 13.23
N LEU A 19 -5.13 -10.42 13.78
CA LEU A 19 -5.93 -11.04 14.83
C LEU A 19 -5.73 -10.35 16.17
N GLN A 20 -4.53 -9.79 16.37
CA GLN A 20 -4.08 -9.24 17.65
C GLN A 20 -3.88 -7.73 17.59
N TYR A 21 -3.52 -7.19 16.42
CA TYR A 21 -3.19 -5.79 16.22
C TYR A 21 -3.83 -5.23 14.97
N ARG A 22 -4.26 -3.99 14.98
CA ARG A 22 -4.77 -3.34 13.76
C ARG A 22 -3.70 -3.27 12.67
N ILE A 23 -4.13 -3.26 11.41
CA ILE A 23 -3.23 -3.13 10.24
C ILE A 23 -2.57 -1.75 10.17
N GLU A 24 -3.25 -0.73 10.72
CA GLU A 24 -2.76 0.63 10.94
C GLU A 24 -2.93 0.99 12.43
N TYR A 25 -2.06 1.86 12.94
CA TYR A 25 -2.13 2.43 14.29
C TYR A 25 -1.96 3.96 14.20
N GLY A 26 -2.44 4.70 15.19
CA GLY A 26 -2.43 6.17 15.15
C GLY A 26 -3.11 6.71 13.88
N GLY A 27 -4.22 6.07 13.49
CA GLY A 27 -4.96 6.36 12.27
C GLY A 27 -4.33 5.79 10.99
N PHE A 28 -3.11 6.21 10.64
CA PHE A 28 -2.54 5.99 9.29
C PHE A 28 -1.10 5.46 9.29
N PHE A 29 -0.54 5.12 10.45
CA PHE A 29 0.77 4.47 10.50
C PHE A 29 0.63 2.97 10.26
N SER A 30 1.28 2.46 9.22
CA SER A 30 1.26 1.03 8.92
C SER A 30 1.93 0.20 10.01
N ASN A 31 1.28 -0.89 10.40
CA ASN A 31 1.89 -1.89 11.27
C ASN A 31 2.97 -2.68 10.51
N HIS A 32 4.24 -2.51 10.88
CA HIS A 32 5.39 -3.17 10.21
C HIS A 32 5.82 -4.48 10.87
N LEU A 33 5.05 -5.02 11.82
CA LEU A 33 5.51 -6.16 12.61
C LEU A 33 5.83 -7.36 11.69
N LEU A 34 4.95 -7.66 10.73
CA LEU A 34 5.19 -8.69 9.72
C LEU A 34 6.46 -8.42 8.91
N HIS A 35 6.65 -7.18 8.43
CA HIS A 35 7.82 -6.80 7.63
C HIS A 35 9.12 -7.07 8.40
N GLY A 36 9.20 -6.57 9.62
CA GLY A 36 10.42 -6.66 10.43
C GLY A 36 10.74 -8.09 10.83
N VAL A 37 9.74 -8.88 11.23
CA VAL A 37 9.94 -10.29 11.60
C VAL A 37 10.40 -11.12 10.40
N VAL A 38 9.75 -11.00 9.24
CA VAL A 38 10.14 -11.78 8.06
C VAL A 38 11.53 -11.33 7.56
N ALA A 39 11.82 -10.03 7.55
CA ALA A 39 13.15 -9.52 7.17
C ALA A 39 14.26 -10.05 8.10
N LEU A 40 14.08 -9.97 9.42
CA LEU A 40 15.04 -10.49 10.39
C LEU A 40 15.23 -12.00 10.25
N PHE A 41 14.15 -12.74 10.02
CA PHE A 41 14.20 -14.17 9.78
C PHE A 41 15.02 -14.51 8.52
N GLU A 42 14.77 -13.83 7.40
CA GLU A 42 15.53 -14.05 6.15
C GLU A 42 17.02 -13.64 6.30
N LEU A 43 17.33 -12.71 7.21
CA LEU A 43 18.71 -12.36 7.60
C LEU A 43 19.35 -13.38 8.57
N GLY A 44 18.63 -14.43 8.97
CA GLY A 44 19.13 -15.49 9.85
C GLY A 44 19.11 -15.16 11.34
N ALA A 45 18.24 -14.24 11.78
CA ALA A 45 18.04 -13.97 13.21
C ALA A 45 17.51 -15.22 13.95
N SER A 46 17.85 -15.34 15.24
CA SER A 46 17.30 -16.40 16.11
C SER A 46 15.87 -16.08 16.55
N GLU A 47 15.13 -17.08 16.99
CA GLU A 47 13.76 -16.93 17.49
C GLU A 47 13.68 -15.91 18.64
N GLU A 48 14.66 -15.89 19.54
CA GLU A 48 14.72 -14.92 20.64
C GLU A 48 14.81 -13.48 20.14
N LYS A 49 15.56 -13.24 19.04
CA LYS A 49 15.65 -11.91 18.43
C LYS A 49 14.36 -11.51 17.71
N LEU A 50 13.66 -12.47 17.11
CA LEU A 50 12.36 -12.21 16.50
C LEU A 50 11.34 -11.81 17.56
N ASP A 51 11.30 -12.54 18.68
CA ASP A 51 10.43 -12.26 19.82
C ASP A 51 10.77 -10.91 20.48
N GLU A 52 12.06 -10.61 20.68
CA GLU A 52 12.50 -9.32 21.22
C GLU A 52 12.07 -8.16 20.32
N PHE A 53 12.29 -8.28 19.01
CA PHE A 53 11.85 -7.28 18.04
C PHE A 53 10.31 -7.10 18.10
N ALA A 54 9.56 -8.20 18.02
CA ALA A 54 8.10 -8.16 18.01
C ALA A 54 7.54 -7.57 19.30
N ALA A 55 8.07 -7.96 20.46
CA ALA A 55 7.65 -7.44 21.76
C ALA A 55 7.92 -5.93 21.87
N ASN A 56 9.09 -5.47 21.44
CA ASN A 56 9.43 -4.05 21.46
C ASN A 56 8.56 -3.25 20.47
N TYR A 57 8.39 -3.74 19.23
CA TYR A 57 7.60 -3.07 18.21
C TYR A 57 6.11 -3.00 18.58
N ALA A 58 5.57 -4.04 19.22
CA ALA A 58 4.17 -4.10 19.63
C ALA A 58 3.79 -3.05 20.69
N THR A 59 4.75 -2.43 21.39
CA THR A 59 4.47 -1.42 22.43
C THR A 59 3.76 -0.16 21.92
N LYS A 60 3.88 0.13 20.62
CA LYS A 60 3.23 1.28 19.96
C LYS A 60 2.01 0.91 19.12
N LEU A 61 1.68 -0.37 19.01
CA LEU A 61 0.58 -0.83 18.17
C LEU A 61 -0.76 -0.75 18.90
N GLU A 62 -1.81 -0.48 18.13
CA GLU A 62 -3.19 -0.64 18.59
C GLU A 62 -3.56 -2.12 18.53
N LYS A 63 -4.07 -2.65 19.64
CA LYS A 63 -4.57 -4.01 19.71
C LYS A 63 -6.00 -4.08 19.19
N GLU A 64 -6.36 -5.24 18.66
CA GLU A 64 -7.77 -5.56 18.44
C GLU A 64 -8.50 -5.76 19.78
N GLU A 65 -9.82 -5.64 19.73
CA GLU A 65 -10.66 -5.85 20.90
C GLU A 65 -10.54 -7.29 21.43
N PRO A 66 -10.67 -7.53 22.75
CA PRO A 66 -10.46 -8.85 23.34
C PRO A 66 -11.39 -9.97 22.81
N ASP A 67 -12.54 -9.61 22.27
CA ASP A 67 -13.54 -10.50 21.68
C ASP A 67 -13.47 -10.56 20.14
N HIS A 68 -12.44 -9.97 19.54
CA HIS A 68 -12.23 -10.01 18.10
C HIS A 68 -12.08 -11.44 17.58
N GLU A 69 -12.99 -11.85 16.70
CA GLU A 69 -13.03 -13.20 16.16
C GLU A 69 -12.21 -13.34 14.87
N ASP A 70 -11.62 -14.52 14.67
CA ASP A 70 -10.91 -14.82 13.43
C ASP A 70 -11.90 -15.04 12.27
N VAL A 71 -12.10 -13.99 11.46
CA VAL A 71 -13.02 -13.97 10.29
C VAL A 71 -12.60 -14.88 9.14
N LEU A 72 -11.41 -15.49 9.22
CA LEU A 72 -11.00 -16.53 8.29
C LEU A 72 -11.68 -17.86 8.59
N ARG A 73 -12.13 -18.10 9.83
CA ARG A 73 -12.86 -19.31 10.19
C ARG A 73 -14.22 -19.33 9.48
N PRO A 74 -14.57 -20.40 8.75
CA PRO A 74 -15.81 -20.46 7.98
C PRO A 74 -17.07 -20.17 8.81
N GLU A 75 -17.08 -20.61 10.07
CA GLU A 75 -18.21 -20.43 10.98
C GLU A 75 -18.40 -18.95 11.34
N VAL A 76 -17.31 -18.25 11.67
CA VAL A 76 -17.30 -16.81 11.97
C VAL A 76 -17.69 -16.00 10.74
N ARG A 77 -17.12 -16.35 9.58
CA ARG A 77 -17.39 -15.68 8.31
C ARG A 77 -18.88 -15.73 7.95
N SER A 78 -19.50 -16.90 8.16
CA SER A 78 -20.92 -17.12 7.88
C SER A 78 -21.85 -16.44 8.88
N SER A 79 -21.35 -16.06 10.06
CA SER A 79 -22.10 -15.38 11.11
C SER A 79 -21.82 -13.88 11.21
N LEU A 80 -21.04 -13.30 10.28
CA LEU A 80 -20.80 -11.87 10.27
C LEU A 80 -22.13 -11.09 10.16
N PRO A 81 -22.27 -9.96 10.87
CA PRO A 81 -23.41 -9.06 10.70
C PRO A 81 -23.63 -8.68 9.23
N GLN A 82 -24.89 -8.49 8.82
CA GLN A 82 -25.21 -8.21 7.40
C GLN A 82 -24.52 -6.97 6.84
N ASP A 83 -24.31 -5.95 7.67
CA ASP A 83 -23.58 -4.72 7.32
C ASP A 83 -22.06 -4.95 7.13
N LYS A 84 -21.52 -6.05 7.68
CA LYS A 84 -20.12 -6.47 7.49
C LYS A 84 -19.93 -7.46 6.34
N LEU A 85 -20.98 -8.14 5.89
CA LEU A 85 -20.91 -9.10 4.77
C LEU A 85 -20.76 -8.35 3.44
N LEU A 86 -19.64 -8.56 2.76
CA LEU A 86 -19.33 -7.90 1.49
C LEU A 86 -19.39 -8.86 0.31
N THR A 87 -19.76 -8.32 -0.85
CA THR A 87 -19.44 -8.87 -2.17
C THR A 87 -18.35 -8.00 -2.78
N PHE A 88 -17.70 -8.43 -3.88
CA PHE A 88 -16.75 -7.55 -4.58
C PHE A 88 -17.41 -6.28 -5.15
N GLU A 89 -18.70 -6.34 -5.45
CA GLU A 89 -19.46 -5.17 -5.88
C GLU A 89 -19.61 -4.16 -4.73
N SER A 90 -20.06 -4.60 -3.54
CA SER A 90 -20.19 -3.69 -2.40
C SER A 90 -18.85 -3.26 -1.83
N ALA A 91 -17.82 -4.13 -1.87
CA ALA A 91 -16.48 -3.80 -1.44
C ALA A 91 -15.86 -2.69 -2.30
N ARG A 92 -16.17 -2.60 -3.59
CA ARG A 92 -15.67 -1.53 -4.47
C ARG A 92 -15.98 -0.13 -3.92
N GLU A 93 -17.12 0.03 -3.26
CA GLU A 93 -17.54 1.28 -2.63
C GLU A 93 -16.76 1.63 -1.36
N LEU A 94 -16.05 0.67 -0.74
CA LEU A 94 -15.22 0.85 0.45
C LEU A 94 -13.75 1.09 0.15
N ARG A 95 -13.36 0.93 -1.12
CA ARG A 95 -11.96 1.06 -1.56
C ARG A 95 -11.37 2.41 -1.16
N GLY A 96 -10.27 2.35 -0.40
CA GLY A 96 -9.56 3.54 0.07
C GLY A 96 -10.21 4.31 1.21
N LYS A 97 -11.42 3.90 1.66
CA LYS A 97 -12.17 4.56 2.73
C LYS A 97 -11.72 4.18 4.13
N ARG A 98 -10.84 3.18 4.25
CA ARG A 98 -10.34 2.66 5.54
C ARG A 98 -11.48 2.27 6.48
N ASP A 99 -12.43 1.51 5.96
CA ASP A 99 -13.59 1.03 6.70
C ASP A 99 -13.81 -0.47 6.46
N ASN A 100 -14.49 -1.12 7.41
CA ASN A 100 -14.86 -2.53 7.42
C ASN A 100 -13.71 -3.49 7.01
N PHE A 101 -12.56 -3.37 7.69
CA PHE A 101 -11.39 -4.21 7.42
C PHE A 101 -11.72 -5.71 7.52
N ASP A 102 -12.47 -6.13 8.54
CA ASP A 102 -12.87 -7.53 8.74
C ASP A 102 -13.71 -8.08 7.59
N GLY A 103 -14.67 -7.30 7.09
CA GLY A 103 -15.49 -7.71 5.95
C GLY A 103 -14.65 -7.88 4.68
N LEU A 104 -13.69 -6.97 4.45
CA LEU A 104 -12.73 -7.08 3.35
C LEU A 104 -11.81 -8.30 3.52
N LEU A 105 -11.32 -8.55 4.74
CA LEU A 105 -10.47 -9.69 5.07
C LEU A 105 -11.20 -11.02 4.85
N ALA A 106 -12.44 -11.11 5.31
CA ALA A 106 -13.32 -12.25 5.05
C ALA A 106 -13.52 -12.52 3.56
N LEU A 107 -13.72 -11.47 2.75
CA LEU A 107 -13.90 -11.56 1.31
C LEU A 107 -12.65 -12.09 0.61
N TYR A 108 -11.46 -11.54 0.90
CA TYR A 108 -10.21 -12.03 0.32
C TYR A 108 -9.81 -13.42 0.82
N ALA A 109 -10.13 -13.75 2.07
CA ALA A 109 -9.90 -15.10 2.60
C ALA A 109 -10.76 -16.15 1.87
N ALA A 110 -12.00 -15.82 1.50
CA ALA A 110 -12.84 -16.70 0.70
C ALA A 110 -12.25 -16.95 -0.70
N GLU A 111 -11.74 -15.90 -1.35
CA GLU A 111 -11.08 -16.01 -2.65
C GLU A 111 -9.80 -16.84 -2.61
N ILE A 112 -8.99 -16.68 -1.55
CA ILE A 112 -7.79 -17.51 -1.37
C ILE A 112 -8.16 -18.97 -1.13
N GLN A 113 -9.23 -19.23 -0.38
CA GLN A 113 -9.72 -20.59 -0.16
C GLN A 113 -10.20 -21.25 -1.46
N GLU A 114 -10.81 -20.49 -2.35
CA GLU A 114 -11.33 -20.99 -3.64
C GLU A 114 -10.23 -21.13 -4.71
N LEU A 115 -9.37 -20.13 -4.84
CA LEU A 115 -8.42 -20.01 -5.96
C LEU A 115 -6.97 -20.39 -5.58
N GLY A 116 -6.70 -20.58 -4.29
CA GLY A 116 -5.36 -20.60 -3.74
C GLY A 116 -4.71 -19.20 -3.71
N ILE A 117 -3.58 -19.11 -3.01
CA ILE A 117 -2.80 -17.86 -2.87
C ILE A 117 -2.46 -17.25 -4.24
N ASP A 118 -1.88 -18.04 -5.15
CA ASP A 118 -1.45 -17.55 -6.46
C ASP A 118 -2.62 -17.08 -7.32
N GLY A 119 -3.73 -17.81 -7.29
CA GLY A 119 -4.93 -17.48 -8.06
C GLY A 119 -5.56 -16.18 -7.57
N ALA A 120 -5.71 -16.01 -6.26
CA ALA A 120 -6.24 -14.79 -5.66
C ALA A 120 -5.33 -13.58 -5.94
N VAL A 121 -4.01 -13.71 -5.75
CA VAL A 121 -3.07 -12.60 -6.03
C VAL A 121 -3.10 -12.22 -7.51
N LYS A 122 -3.06 -13.18 -8.44
CA LYS A 122 -3.13 -12.90 -9.88
C LYS A 122 -4.44 -12.23 -10.29
N LYS A 123 -5.56 -12.60 -9.66
CA LYS A 123 -6.88 -12.02 -9.94
C LYS A 123 -6.99 -10.58 -9.43
N HIS A 124 -6.52 -10.31 -8.22
CA HIS A 124 -6.84 -9.04 -7.53
C HIS A 124 -5.73 -7.99 -7.61
N LEU A 125 -4.45 -8.39 -7.64
CA LEU A 125 -3.33 -7.45 -7.65
C LEU A 125 -3.41 -6.42 -8.80
N PRO A 126 -3.75 -6.79 -10.06
CA PRO A 126 -3.86 -5.80 -11.15
C PRO A 126 -4.89 -4.68 -10.89
N LEU A 127 -5.92 -4.95 -10.09
CA LEU A 127 -6.97 -3.97 -9.74
C LEU A 127 -6.60 -3.10 -8.54
N LEU A 128 -5.59 -3.52 -7.77
CA LEU A 128 -5.18 -2.88 -6.52
C LEU A 128 -3.85 -2.14 -6.65
N VAL A 129 -3.01 -2.49 -7.63
CA VAL A 129 -1.68 -1.89 -7.85
C VAL A 129 -1.74 -0.41 -8.22
N GLY A 130 -2.88 0.09 -8.71
CA GLY A 130 -3.12 1.53 -8.86
C GLY A 130 -3.18 2.31 -7.54
N GLY A 131 -3.37 1.60 -6.43
CA GLY A 131 -3.63 2.15 -5.10
C GLY A 131 -2.43 2.31 -4.18
N LEU A 132 -1.22 2.03 -4.65
CA LEU A 132 -0.04 1.85 -3.81
C LEU A 132 0.32 3.07 -2.95
N ALA A 133 -0.01 4.27 -3.42
CA ALA A 133 0.31 5.51 -2.72
C ALA A 133 -0.46 5.66 -1.39
N GLY A 134 -1.61 4.99 -1.24
CA GLY A 134 -2.52 5.31 -0.14
C GLY A 134 -2.06 4.80 1.23
N ALA A 135 -1.17 3.81 1.24
CA ALA A 135 -0.37 3.42 2.41
C ALA A 135 1.13 3.56 2.12
N LEU A 136 1.53 4.45 1.21
CA LEU A 136 2.95 4.68 0.95
C LEU A 136 3.72 3.38 0.64
N LEU A 137 3.21 2.58 -0.30
CA LEU A 137 3.72 1.23 -0.67
C LEU A 137 3.65 0.15 0.41
N HIS A 138 3.32 0.47 1.67
CA HIS A 138 3.35 -0.51 2.75
C HIS A 138 2.39 -1.68 2.53
N SER A 139 1.29 -1.47 1.81
CA SER A 139 0.34 -2.54 1.49
C SER A 139 0.90 -3.58 0.53
N ILE A 140 1.70 -3.18 -0.48
CA ILE A 140 2.37 -4.16 -1.36
C ILE A 140 3.59 -4.80 -0.70
N ILE A 141 4.28 -4.07 0.19
CA ILE A 141 5.36 -4.64 1.00
C ILE A 141 4.79 -5.72 1.94
N GLN A 142 3.65 -5.45 2.58
CA GLN A 142 2.92 -6.39 3.42
C GLN A 142 2.56 -7.64 2.61
N LEU A 143 1.95 -7.46 1.44
CA LEU A 143 1.60 -8.58 0.55
C LEU A 143 2.85 -9.36 0.09
N GLY A 144 3.95 -8.67 -0.24
CA GLY A 144 5.19 -9.29 -0.70
C GLY A 144 5.83 -10.18 0.37
N TYR A 145 5.98 -9.67 1.59
CA TYR A 145 6.49 -10.47 2.71
C TYR A 145 5.53 -11.61 3.08
N ALA A 146 4.22 -11.36 3.08
CA ALA A 146 3.21 -12.39 3.30
C ALA A 146 3.26 -13.50 2.25
N TYR A 147 3.43 -13.14 0.98
CA TYR A 147 3.57 -14.08 -0.12
C TYR A 147 4.87 -14.89 -0.01
N ARG A 148 5.96 -14.23 0.40
CA ARG A 148 7.28 -14.86 0.61
C ARG A 148 7.27 -15.89 1.75
N ILE A 149 6.76 -15.53 2.92
CA ILE A 149 6.66 -16.45 4.06
C ILE A 149 5.51 -17.46 3.88
N GLY A 150 4.53 -17.11 3.03
CA GLY A 150 3.33 -17.87 2.72
C GLY A 150 2.27 -17.76 3.82
N GLY A 151 1.12 -18.37 3.57
CA GLY A 151 0.03 -18.52 4.54
C GLY A 151 -1.19 -17.71 4.14
N GLU A 152 -2.33 -18.39 4.08
CA GLU A 152 -3.57 -17.83 3.55
C GLU A 152 -3.96 -16.54 4.25
N ARG A 153 -3.80 -16.50 5.58
CA ARG A 153 -4.13 -15.31 6.35
C ARG A 153 -3.29 -14.09 6.00
N LEU A 154 -1.98 -14.24 6.03
CA LEU A 154 -1.08 -13.11 5.83
C LEU A 154 -1.25 -12.53 4.42
N VAL A 155 -1.49 -13.40 3.42
CA VAL A 155 -1.78 -12.96 2.05
C VAL A 155 -3.13 -12.27 1.97
N ALA A 156 -4.16 -12.79 2.64
CA ALA A 156 -5.47 -12.14 2.72
C ALA A 156 -5.34 -10.73 3.33
N GLU A 157 -4.58 -10.58 4.42
CA GLU A 157 -4.29 -9.29 5.05
C GLU A 157 -3.59 -8.33 4.10
N GLY A 158 -2.62 -8.81 3.30
CA GLY A 158 -1.95 -7.99 2.28
C GLY A 158 -2.91 -7.45 1.22
N LEU A 159 -3.74 -8.31 0.63
CA LEU A 159 -4.75 -7.91 -0.36
C LEU A 159 -5.80 -6.97 0.25
N THR A 160 -6.23 -7.28 1.48
CA THR A 160 -7.14 -6.45 2.26
C THR A 160 -6.55 -5.08 2.48
N TYR A 161 -5.28 -4.99 2.86
CA TYR A 161 -4.64 -3.71 3.13
C TYR A 161 -4.52 -2.86 1.87
N MET A 162 -4.17 -3.47 0.73
CA MET A 162 -4.15 -2.76 -0.56
C MET A 162 -5.52 -2.18 -0.92
N HIS A 163 -6.61 -2.90 -0.62
CA HIS A 163 -7.97 -2.43 -0.84
C HIS A 163 -8.35 -1.31 0.16
N TYR A 164 -8.14 -1.58 1.44
CA TYR A 164 -8.52 -0.73 2.57
C TYR A 164 -7.87 0.65 2.50
N ALA A 165 -6.58 0.70 2.16
CA ALA A 165 -5.79 1.92 2.10
C ALA A 165 -5.61 2.45 0.67
N TYR A 166 -6.35 1.96 -0.32
CA TYR A 166 -6.21 2.34 -1.72
C TYR A 166 -6.26 3.87 -1.94
N LEU A 167 -5.33 4.40 -2.72
CA LEU A 167 -5.37 5.78 -3.22
C LEU A 167 -4.96 5.77 -4.70
N SER A 168 -5.91 6.11 -5.57
CA SER A 168 -5.72 5.97 -7.02
C SER A 168 -4.62 6.88 -7.54
N PHE A 169 -3.71 6.28 -8.29
CA PHE A 169 -2.88 6.92 -9.30
C PHE A 169 -3.15 6.32 -10.69
N ASP A 170 -4.33 5.72 -10.88
CA ASP A 170 -4.76 5.19 -12.18
C ASP A 170 -4.95 6.32 -13.19
N GLU A 171 -4.81 5.95 -14.47
CA GLU A 171 -5.01 6.83 -15.61
C GLU A 171 -6.32 7.64 -15.49
N PRO A 172 -6.27 8.98 -15.60
CA PRO A 172 -7.45 9.79 -15.84
C PRO A 172 -8.18 9.30 -17.09
N SER A 173 -9.52 9.35 -17.10
CA SER A 173 -10.28 9.03 -18.31
C SER A 173 -9.82 9.91 -19.48
N LEU A 174 -9.07 9.34 -20.42
CA LEU A 174 -8.71 10.02 -21.65
C LEU A 174 -9.97 10.17 -22.52
N ASP A 175 -10.21 11.36 -23.04
CA ASP A 175 -11.01 11.49 -24.26
C ASP A 175 -10.25 10.78 -25.38
N ALA A 176 -10.96 10.01 -26.22
CA ALA A 176 -10.41 9.04 -27.18
C ALA A 176 -9.59 9.62 -28.37
N GLY A 177 -8.88 10.74 -28.17
CA GLY A 177 -8.24 11.52 -29.22
C GLY A 177 -6.71 11.64 -29.20
N ASP A 178 -6.02 11.24 -28.13
CA ASP A 178 -4.60 11.61 -27.91
C ASP A 178 -3.57 10.48 -28.09
N GLU A 179 -3.87 9.46 -28.91
CA GLU A 179 -2.98 8.29 -29.11
C GLU A 179 -1.78 8.50 -30.08
N LEU A 180 -1.40 9.72 -30.47
CA LEU A 180 -0.45 9.91 -31.59
C LEU A 180 0.70 10.90 -31.34
N SER A 181 1.21 11.02 -30.11
CA SER A 181 2.49 11.72 -29.89
C SER A 181 3.65 10.72 -29.72
N GLU A 182 4.80 11.01 -30.36
CA GLU A 182 6.03 10.24 -30.15
C GLU A 182 6.45 10.36 -28.68
N LYS A 183 6.50 9.21 -27.98
CA LYS A 183 6.93 9.14 -26.59
C LYS A 183 8.44 9.30 -26.47
N LYS A 184 8.90 10.03 -25.45
CA LYS A 184 10.32 10.31 -25.19
C LYS A 184 10.95 9.20 -24.35
N PRO A 185 12.21 8.82 -24.57
CA PRO A 185 12.88 7.87 -23.68
C PRO A 185 13.11 8.48 -22.28
N LEU A 186 12.84 7.72 -21.23
CA LEU A 186 13.16 8.13 -19.85
C LEU A 186 14.63 7.79 -19.55
N SER A 187 15.46 8.83 -19.43
CA SER A 187 16.87 8.70 -19.01
C SER A 187 17.08 9.19 -17.58
N ARG A 188 18.24 8.86 -16.99
CA ARG A 188 18.68 9.41 -15.70
C ARG A 188 18.70 10.94 -15.70
N GLU A 189 19.24 11.55 -16.75
CA GLU A 189 19.31 13.01 -16.86
C GLU A 189 17.90 13.64 -16.94
N GLU A 190 17.00 13.04 -17.71
CA GLU A 190 15.59 13.45 -17.78
C GLU A 190 14.90 13.33 -16.42
N ALA A 191 15.11 12.23 -15.70
CA ALA A 191 14.55 12.03 -14.36
C ALA A 191 15.01 13.14 -13.37
N LEU A 192 16.29 13.55 -13.41
CA LEU A 192 16.76 14.67 -12.58
C LEU A 192 16.14 16.00 -12.98
N ARG A 193 16.02 16.28 -14.29
CA ARG A 193 15.37 17.50 -14.79
C ARG A 193 13.91 17.57 -14.34
N LEU A 194 13.18 16.45 -14.43
CA LEU A 194 11.80 16.36 -13.95
C LEU A 194 11.70 16.65 -12.46
N ILE A 195 12.55 16.04 -11.63
CA ILE A 195 12.54 16.28 -10.18
C ILE A 195 12.82 17.74 -9.85
N LEU A 196 13.79 18.37 -10.51
CA LEU A 196 14.10 19.79 -10.32
C LEU A 196 12.94 20.69 -10.78
N SER A 197 12.30 20.34 -11.90
CA SER A 197 11.13 21.05 -12.40
C SER A 197 9.96 20.96 -11.42
N LEU A 198 9.60 19.74 -10.97
CA LEU A 198 8.53 19.51 -10.00
C LEU A 198 8.75 20.27 -8.68
N LYS A 199 9.99 20.29 -8.16
CA LYS A 199 10.34 21.02 -6.92
C LYS A 199 10.07 22.53 -6.99
N SER A 200 10.10 23.11 -8.19
CA SER A 200 9.93 24.54 -8.42
C SER A 200 8.64 24.89 -9.19
N HIS A 201 7.81 23.89 -9.49
CA HIS A 201 6.62 24.09 -10.31
C HIS A 201 5.54 24.87 -9.56
N GLU A 202 5.41 26.17 -9.84
CA GLU A 202 4.54 27.08 -9.09
C GLU A 202 3.09 26.60 -9.00
N PHE A 203 2.53 26.13 -10.13
CA PHE A 203 1.17 25.61 -10.18
C PHE A 203 0.96 24.41 -9.25
N LEU A 204 1.77 23.34 -9.38
CA LEU A 204 1.68 22.15 -8.53
C LEU A 204 1.84 22.49 -7.05
N LEU A 205 2.80 23.36 -6.71
CA LEU A 205 3.02 23.80 -5.33
C LEU A 205 1.82 24.59 -4.78
N SER A 206 1.18 25.42 -5.61
CA SER A 206 -0.01 26.18 -5.23
C SER A 206 -1.21 25.25 -4.99
N GLU A 207 -1.44 24.29 -5.87
CA GLU A 207 -2.50 23.30 -5.75
C GLU A 207 -2.31 22.40 -4.54
N MET A 208 -1.09 21.92 -4.30
CA MET A 208 -0.74 21.15 -3.09
C MET A 208 -1.06 21.94 -1.83
N ARG A 209 -0.63 23.21 -1.74
CA ARG A 209 -0.90 24.06 -0.56
C ARG A 209 -2.39 24.34 -0.37
N ARG A 210 -3.14 24.50 -1.46
CA ARG A 210 -4.58 24.73 -1.45
C ARG A 210 -5.33 23.49 -0.94
N GLN A 211 -5.08 22.34 -1.56
CA GLN A 211 -5.77 21.09 -1.22
C GLN A 211 -5.38 20.54 0.15
N ALA A 212 -4.13 20.71 0.60
CA ALA A 212 -3.72 20.26 1.93
C ALA A 212 -4.50 20.96 3.07
N LYS A 213 -5.07 22.14 2.81
CA LYS A 213 -5.92 22.90 3.76
C LYS A 213 -7.42 22.65 3.57
N SER A 214 -7.80 21.88 2.55
CA SER A 214 -9.20 21.58 2.25
C SER A 214 -9.73 20.46 3.15
N LYS A 215 -11.05 20.42 3.35
CA LYS A 215 -11.68 19.65 4.43
C LYS A 215 -11.99 18.16 4.22
N PRO A 216 -11.55 17.46 3.17
CA PRO A 216 -11.34 16.02 3.33
C PRO A 216 -9.91 15.70 3.79
N LEU A 217 -8.93 16.61 3.63
CA LEU A 217 -7.55 16.35 4.03
C LEU A 217 -7.16 16.96 5.36
N ALA A 218 -7.52 18.22 5.62
CA ALA A 218 -7.09 18.95 6.82
C ALA A 218 -7.53 18.26 8.13
N ASP A 219 -8.67 17.57 8.10
CA ASP A 219 -9.27 16.91 9.26
C ASP A 219 -8.73 15.48 9.47
N LEU A 220 -7.88 14.96 8.57
CA LEU A 220 -7.24 13.64 8.73
C LEU A 220 -6.00 13.71 9.63
N ASP A 221 -5.89 12.72 10.51
CA ASP A 221 -4.72 12.47 11.36
C ASP A 221 -3.62 11.70 10.59
N ILE A 222 -3.10 12.33 9.55
CA ILE A 222 -2.03 11.81 8.68
C ILE A 222 -0.75 12.62 8.81
N GLY A 223 0.38 11.97 8.54
CA GLY A 223 1.66 12.66 8.40
C GLY A 223 1.66 13.65 7.24
N ASP A 224 2.49 14.69 7.34
CA ASP A 224 2.62 15.74 6.31
C ASP A 224 2.95 15.18 4.92
N ILE A 225 3.68 14.07 4.86
CA ILE A 225 4.03 13.38 3.62
C ILE A 225 2.79 12.80 2.95
N GLN A 226 2.04 11.97 3.66
CA GLN A 226 0.79 11.36 3.19
C GLN A 226 -0.21 12.44 2.75
N ARG A 227 -0.28 13.55 3.52
CA ARG A 227 -1.14 14.69 3.22
C ARG A 227 -0.81 15.30 1.87
N ARG A 228 0.47 15.61 1.63
CA ARG A 228 0.93 16.21 0.36
C ARG A 228 0.75 15.27 -0.83
N LEU A 229 1.06 13.98 -0.68
CA LEU A 229 0.84 13.01 -1.76
C LEU A 229 -0.64 12.89 -2.13
N SER A 230 -1.53 12.88 -1.12
CA SER A 230 -2.97 12.84 -1.36
C SER A 230 -3.46 14.02 -2.21
N THR A 231 -2.87 15.21 -2.06
CA THR A 231 -3.26 16.38 -2.87
C THR A 231 -2.98 16.23 -4.35
N MET A 232 -2.02 15.39 -4.74
CA MET A 232 -1.58 15.19 -6.12
C MET A 232 -2.07 13.85 -6.70
N SER A 233 -2.93 13.14 -5.97
CA SER A 233 -3.50 11.85 -6.40
C SER A 233 -4.72 12.03 -7.31
N GLY A 234 -5.17 10.92 -7.92
CA GLY A 234 -6.42 10.85 -8.68
C GLY A 234 -7.69 10.76 -7.83
N ASP A 235 -7.59 10.97 -6.51
CA ASP A 235 -8.74 10.94 -5.61
C ASP A 235 -9.67 12.14 -5.84
N PRO A 236 -10.98 11.92 -6.05
CA PRO A 236 -11.90 12.99 -6.44
C PRO A 236 -12.19 13.99 -5.30
N GLU A 237 -12.00 13.61 -4.04
CA GLU A 237 -12.27 14.46 -2.88
C GLU A 237 -10.99 15.13 -2.37
N ARG A 238 -9.90 14.37 -2.30
CA ARG A 238 -8.63 14.76 -1.68
C ARG A 238 -7.64 15.35 -2.68
N GLY A 239 -7.69 14.92 -3.94
CA GLY A 239 -6.76 15.29 -5.00
C GLY A 239 -7.10 16.62 -5.68
N SER A 240 -6.13 17.19 -6.39
CA SER A 240 -6.38 18.21 -7.41
C SER A 240 -6.38 17.52 -8.78
N GLN A 241 -7.55 17.47 -9.42
CA GLN A 241 -7.70 16.90 -10.76
C GLN A 241 -6.75 17.55 -11.76
N ALA A 242 -6.58 18.88 -11.71
CA ALA A 242 -5.71 19.61 -12.62
C ALA A 242 -4.22 19.30 -12.38
N ALA A 243 -3.80 19.19 -11.12
CA ALA A 243 -2.44 18.79 -10.78
C ALA A 243 -2.16 17.33 -11.18
N PHE A 244 -3.11 16.43 -10.91
CA PHE A 244 -3.00 15.03 -11.28
C PHE A 244 -2.92 14.85 -12.80
N GLN A 245 -3.77 15.55 -13.56
CA GLN A 245 -3.71 15.52 -15.03
C GLN A 245 -2.36 16.00 -15.56
N LEU A 246 -1.82 17.10 -15.02
CA LEU A 246 -0.51 17.62 -15.43
C LEU A 246 0.62 16.61 -15.15
N ILE A 247 0.59 15.96 -13.99
CA ILE A 247 1.56 14.90 -13.64
C ILE A 247 1.38 13.72 -14.59
N TRP A 248 0.15 13.29 -14.84
CA TRP A 248 -0.18 12.20 -15.74
C TRP A 248 0.32 12.45 -17.15
N ASP A 249 -0.02 13.61 -17.75
CA ASP A 249 0.38 13.98 -19.11
C ASP A 249 1.91 14.01 -19.24
N THR A 250 2.59 14.49 -18.20
CA THR A 250 4.05 14.48 -18.13
C THR A 250 4.59 13.05 -18.17
N VAL A 251 4.09 12.16 -17.33
CA VAL A 251 4.50 10.75 -17.28
C VAL A 251 4.16 10.03 -18.59
N ASN A 252 2.96 10.22 -19.12
CA ASN A 252 2.48 9.57 -20.34
C ASN A 252 3.24 10.00 -21.59
N SER A 253 3.91 11.17 -21.55
CA SER A 253 4.82 11.63 -22.62
C SER A 253 6.11 10.81 -22.73
N TYR A 254 6.40 9.94 -21.75
CA TYR A 254 7.58 9.07 -21.76
C TYR A 254 7.24 7.64 -22.19
N ASP A 255 8.17 7.02 -22.92
CA ASP A 255 8.16 5.60 -23.24
C ASP A 255 8.69 4.81 -22.04
N LEU A 256 7.76 4.15 -21.35
CA LEU A 256 8.05 3.30 -20.19
C LEU A 256 7.97 1.81 -20.55
N SER A 257 7.86 1.46 -21.84
CA SER A 257 7.73 0.05 -22.28
C SER A 257 8.93 -0.82 -21.91
N THR A 258 10.10 -0.19 -21.72
CA THR A 258 11.34 -0.84 -21.29
C THR A 258 11.59 -0.74 -19.78
N MET A 259 10.67 -0.12 -19.02
CA MET A 259 10.80 0.02 -17.57
C MET A 259 10.42 -1.29 -16.89
N ASP A 260 11.42 -2.12 -16.59
CA ASP A 260 11.25 -3.29 -15.76
C ASP A 260 11.56 -3.00 -14.28
N GLY A 261 11.33 -3.99 -13.40
CA GLY A 261 11.57 -3.83 -11.97
C GLY A 261 13.05 -3.57 -11.62
N THR A 262 13.99 -4.08 -12.42
CA THR A 262 15.42 -3.85 -12.20
C THR A 262 15.79 -2.42 -12.55
N PHE A 263 15.34 -1.93 -13.71
CA PHE A 263 15.53 -0.55 -14.12
C PHE A 263 14.88 0.43 -13.13
N ALA A 264 13.66 0.14 -12.68
CA ALA A 264 12.96 0.97 -11.70
C ALA A 264 13.74 1.06 -10.38
N LEU A 265 14.22 -0.09 -9.87
CA LEU A 265 15.02 -0.13 -8.64
C LEU A 265 16.36 0.61 -8.81
N ASP A 266 17.06 0.38 -9.92
CA ASP A 266 18.31 1.07 -10.22
C ASP A 266 18.12 2.59 -10.31
N LEU A 267 17.01 3.04 -10.92
CA LEU A 267 16.68 4.46 -11.02
C LEU A 267 16.39 5.06 -9.64
N VAL A 268 15.60 4.38 -8.80
CA VAL A 268 15.29 4.83 -7.43
C VAL A 268 16.53 4.89 -6.56
N LEU A 269 17.37 3.84 -6.56
CA LEU A 269 18.63 3.80 -5.83
C LEU A 269 19.62 4.86 -6.32
N TRP A 270 19.65 5.11 -7.61
CA TRP A 270 20.48 6.18 -8.16
C TRP A 270 19.98 7.57 -7.73
N LEU A 271 18.67 7.82 -7.80
CA LEU A 271 18.06 9.04 -7.28
C LEU A 271 18.35 9.22 -5.77
N TYR A 272 18.36 8.12 -5.00
CA TYR A 272 18.77 8.12 -3.59
C TYR A 272 20.14 8.74 -3.37
N ALA A 273 21.12 8.24 -4.12
CA ALA A 273 22.51 8.62 -3.94
C ALA A 273 22.81 10.03 -4.46
N MET A 274 22.03 10.53 -5.42
CA MET A 274 22.33 11.78 -6.14
C MET A 274 21.61 13.01 -5.58
N ILE A 275 20.50 12.85 -4.87
CA ILE A 275 19.77 13.99 -4.30
C ILE A 275 20.38 14.30 -2.93
N GLU A 276 21.00 15.48 -2.79
CA GLU A 276 21.45 15.99 -1.49
C GLU A 276 20.30 15.88 -0.48
N HIS A 277 20.57 15.14 0.62
CA HIS A 277 19.62 14.63 1.61
C HIS A 277 18.30 15.41 1.66
N ASN A 278 17.29 14.89 0.97
CA ASN A 278 15.92 15.37 1.05
C ASN A 278 15.05 14.26 1.64
N ASP A 279 14.59 14.48 2.87
CA ASP A 279 13.68 13.63 3.65
C ASP A 279 12.27 13.51 3.04
N PHE A 280 12.13 13.22 1.75
CA PHE A 280 10.78 13.12 1.16
C PHE A 280 10.59 12.16 -0.01
N VAL A 281 11.57 11.99 -0.92
CA VAL A 281 11.29 11.36 -2.24
C VAL A 281 11.91 9.97 -2.43
N ILE A 282 12.70 9.46 -1.48
CA ILE A 282 13.41 8.19 -1.72
C ILE A 282 12.92 7.02 -0.84
N LEU A 283 11.99 7.26 0.07
CA LEU A 283 11.36 6.17 0.83
C LEU A 283 10.08 5.64 0.19
N HIS A 284 9.51 6.33 -0.80
CA HIS A 284 8.21 6.06 -1.42
C HIS A 284 8.19 6.44 -2.90
#